data_AF-A0A0N9VDT4-F1
#
_entry.id   AF-A0A0N9VDT4-F1
#
_cell.length_a   1.000
_cell.length_b   1.000
_cell.length_c   1.000
_cell.angle_alpha   90.00
_cell.angle_beta   90.00
_cell.angle_gamma   90.00
#
_symmetry.space_group_name_H-M   'P 1'
#
loop_
_entity.id
_entity.type
_entity.pdbx_description
1 polymer ?
#
loop_
_entity_poly.entity_id
_entity_poly.type
_entity_poly.pdbx_seq_one_letter_code
_entity_poly.pdbx_strand_id
1 'polypeptide(L)'
;MESTKRGPAKYLPGTNIQALERNIWAKGIEIATPRGKNTKWKIQDLGEIIGASEGKETKYMRVECSQGVIHGHPISKAEFTKLMKRVL
;
A
#
# COMPACT_ATOMS: atom_id res chain seq x y z
N MET A 1 18.85 -22.15 -2.77
CA MET A 1 17.67 -21.41 -2.29
C MET A 1 17.61 -20.10 -3.04
N GLU A 2 16.85 -20.07 -4.13
CA GLU A 2 16.71 -18.88 -4.97
C GLU A 2 15.70 -17.96 -4.30
N SER A 3 16.21 -17.05 -3.47
CA SER A 3 15.38 -16.00 -2.84
C SER A 3 14.80 -15.13 -3.95
N THR A 4 13.51 -15.29 -4.23
CA THR A 4 12.76 -14.37 -5.09
C THR A 4 12.69 -13.01 -4.39
N LYS A 5 13.73 -12.19 -4.55
CA LYS A 5 13.83 -10.78 -4.11
C LYS A 5 12.76 -9.87 -4.76
N ARG A 6 11.74 -10.44 -5.42
CA ARG A 6 10.78 -9.78 -6.32
C ARG A 6 9.43 -10.51 -6.38
N GLY A 7 9.00 -11.19 -5.32
CA GLY A 7 7.65 -11.75 -5.29
C GLY A 7 6.60 -10.63 -5.44
N PRO A 8 5.53 -10.82 -6.26
CA PRO A 8 4.49 -9.82 -6.41
C PRO A 8 3.79 -9.57 -5.07
N ALA A 9 3.29 -8.35 -4.87
CA ALA A 9 2.49 -8.04 -3.70
C ALA A 9 1.21 -8.91 -3.70
N LYS A 10 0.91 -9.53 -2.56
CA LYS A 10 -0.25 -10.42 -2.40
C LYS A 10 -0.93 -10.15 -1.07
N TYR A 11 -2.26 -10.06 -1.08
CA TYR A 11 -3.05 -10.02 0.14
C TYR A 11 -3.11 -11.38 0.81
N LEU A 12 -3.43 -11.41 2.11
CA LEU A 12 -3.81 -12.65 2.78
C LEU A 12 -5.08 -13.24 2.13
N PRO A 13 -5.18 -14.58 2.03
CA PRO A 13 -6.39 -15.23 1.56
C PRO A 13 -7.59 -14.85 2.43
N GLY A 14 -8.74 -14.55 1.81
CA GLY A 14 -9.95 -14.13 2.51
C GLY A 14 -9.99 -12.64 2.89
N THR A 15 -8.96 -11.85 2.58
CA THR A 15 -8.98 -10.40 2.81
C THR A 15 -10.11 -9.75 2.01
N ASN A 16 -10.95 -8.96 2.67
CA ASN A 16 -11.90 -8.08 1.99
C ASN A 16 -11.17 -6.84 1.46
N ILE A 17 -10.52 -7.01 0.29
CA ILE A 17 -9.65 -6.00 -0.33
C ILE A 17 -10.40 -4.68 -0.54
N GLN A 18 -11.62 -4.72 -1.07
CA GLN A 18 -12.38 -3.50 -1.35
C GLN A 18 -12.70 -2.71 -0.07
N ALA A 19 -13.11 -3.39 1.01
CA ALA A 19 -13.37 -2.72 2.29
C ALA A 19 -12.08 -2.13 2.88
N LEU A 20 -10.96 -2.87 2.79
CA LEU A 20 -9.65 -2.44 3.26
C LEU A 20 -9.16 -1.19 2.51
N GLU A 21 -9.22 -1.20 1.18
CA GLU A 21 -8.84 -0.08 0.32
C GLU A 21 -9.67 1.17 0.62
N ARG A 22 -11.00 1.03 0.74
CA ARG A 22 -11.88 2.16 1.07
C ARG A 22 -11.61 2.73 2.46
N ASN A 23 -11.34 1.87 3.45
CA ASN A 23 -11.01 2.31 4.80
C ASN A 23 -9.68 3.10 4.83
N ILE A 24 -8.65 2.62 4.13
CA ILE A 24 -7.36 3.33 4.03
C ILE A 24 -7.50 4.60 3.20
N TRP A 25 -8.33 4.60 2.15
CA TRP A 25 -8.62 5.81 1.40
C TRP A 25 -9.28 6.89 2.27
N ALA A 26 -10.19 6.50 3.17
CA ALA A 26 -10.85 7.41 4.09
C ALA A 26 -9.91 7.93 5.19
N LYS A 27 -9.13 7.05 5.84
CA LYS A 27 -8.40 7.36 7.09
C LYS A 27 -6.88 7.40 6.97
N GLY A 28 -6.33 6.91 5.86
CA GLY A 28 -4.90 6.80 5.63
C GLY A 28 -4.22 8.15 5.49
N ILE A 29 -2.90 8.13 5.68
CA ILE A 29 -2.04 9.30 5.63
C ILE A 29 -1.85 9.70 4.16
N GLU A 30 -2.26 10.92 3.82
CA GLU A 30 -2.05 11.47 2.48
C GLU A 30 -0.58 11.85 2.25
N ILE A 31 -0.07 11.52 1.08
CA ILE A 31 1.31 11.80 0.70
C ILE A 31 1.37 12.56 -0.64
N ALA A 32 2.40 13.39 -0.79
CA ALA A 32 2.69 14.06 -2.04
C ALA A 32 3.00 13.02 -3.14
N THR A 33 2.25 13.09 -4.23
CA THR A 33 2.49 12.29 -5.43
C THR A 33 3.36 13.06 -6.43
N PRO A 34 4.10 12.36 -7.32
CA PRO A 34 4.91 13.03 -8.33
C PRO A 34 4.07 14.00 -9.17
N ARG A 35 4.55 15.24 -9.32
CA ARG A 35 3.89 16.32 -10.06
C ARG A 35 3.51 15.85 -11.47
N GLY A 36 2.26 16.06 -11.86
CA GLY A 36 1.74 15.67 -13.18
C GLY A 36 1.00 14.33 -13.23
N LYS A 37 0.97 13.54 -12.15
CA LYS A 37 0.02 12.44 -12.02
C LYS A 37 -1.25 12.92 -11.31
N ASN A 38 -2.41 12.78 -11.97
CA ASN A 38 -3.74 12.94 -11.37
C ASN A 38 -4.10 11.74 -10.46
N THR A 39 -3.12 11.26 -9.70
CA THR A 39 -3.26 10.17 -8.75
C THR A 39 -2.94 10.68 -7.37
N LYS A 40 -3.85 10.46 -6.42
CA LYS A 40 -3.63 10.75 -5.00
C LYS A 40 -3.25 9.46 -4.29
N TRP A 41 -2.22 9.51 -3.46
CA TRP A 41 -1.74 8.34 -2.74
C TRP A 41 -1.96 8.51 -1.25
N LYS A 42 -2.31 7.40 -0.60
CA LYS A 42 -2.40 7.27 0.84
C LYS A 42 -1.65 6.03 1.30
N ILE A 43 -1.10 6.08 2.50
CA ILE A 43 -0.42 4.95 3.13
C ILE A 43 -0.95 4.72 4.54
N GLN A 44 -0.86 3.48 5.01
CA GLN A 44 -1.27 3.11 6.36
C GLN A 44 -0.41 1.95 6.89
N ASP A 45 -0.01 2.05 8.16
CA ASP A 45 0.38 0.88 8.96
C ASP A 45 -0.88 0.30 9.59
N LEU A 46 -1.20 -0.95 9.25
CA LEU A 46 -2.42 -1.62 9.71
C LEU A 46 -2.25 -2.31 11.06
N GLY A 47 -1.02 -2.38 11.59
CA GLY A 47 -0.72 -3.03 12.86
C GLY A 47 -0.70 -4.56 12.80
N GLU A 48 -1.44 -5.15 11.85
CA GLU A 48 -1.53 -6.59 11.60
C GLU A 48 -1.01 -6.96 10.19
N ILE A 49 -0.56 -8.21 10.01
CA ILE A 49 -0.12 -8.69 8.69
C ILE A 49 -1.33 -8.74 7.76
N ILE A 50 -1.22 -8.06 6.61
CA ILE A 50 -2.29 -7.96 5.61
C ILE A 50 -1.94 -8.64 4.29
N GLY A 51 -0.69 -9.10 4.18
CA GLY A 51 -0.21 -9.77 2.98
C GLY A 51 1.31 -9.88 2.97
N ALA A 52 1.86 -9.97 1.77
CA ALA A 52 3.29 -9.98 1.53
C ALA A 52 3.66 -9.02 0.40
N SER A 53 4.86 -8.43 0.50
CA SER A 53 5.52 -7.65 -0.54
C SER A 53 6.98 -8.05 -0.60
N GLU A 54 7.54 -8.17 -1.81
CA GLU A 54 8.93 -8.59 -2.02
C GLU A 54 9.25 -9.96 -1.36
N GLY A 55 8.25 -10.85 -1.31
CA GLY A 55 8.38 -12.17 -0.68
C GLY A 55 8.40 -12.16 0.85
N LYS A 56 8.08 -11.03 1.49
CA LYS A 56 8.04 -10.89 2.96
C LYS A 56 6.67 -10.42 3.42
N GLU A 57 6.21 -10.97 4.52
CA GLU A 57 4.98 -10.52 5.17
C GLU A 57 5.06 -9.03 5.50
N THR A 58 3.93 -8.34 5.36
CA THR A 58 3.84 -6.91 5.59
C THR A 58 2.49 -6.54 6.18
N LYS A 59 2.54 -5.49 7.00
CA LYS A 59 1.39 -4.80 7.58
C LYS A 59 1.19 -3.40 6.99
N TYR A 60 2.02 -3.03 6.02
CA TYR A 60 2.01 -1.71 5.39
C TYR A 60 1.31 -1.80 4.04
N MET A 61 0.49 -0.81 3.75
CA MET A 61 -0.28 -0.75 2.50
C MET A 61 -0.23 0.65 1.90
N ARG A 62 -0.21 0.69 0.56
CA ARG A 62 -0.44 1.90 -0.24
C ARG A 62 -1.78 1.78 -0.93
N VAL A 63 -2.51 2.89 -0.98
CA VAL A 63 -3.71 3.06 -1.80
C VAL A 63 -3.50 4.25 -2.72
N GLU A 64 -3.90 4.09 -3.97
CA GLU A 64 -3.95 5.15 -4.96
C GLU A 64 -5.36 5.32 -5.51
N CYS A 65 -5.78 6.57 -5.70
CA CYS A 65 -7.01 6.91 -6.39
C CYS A 65 -6.68 7.62 -7.70
N SER A 66 -7.15 7.05 -8.81
CA SER A 66 -6.99 7.58 -10.16
C SER A 66 -8.35 7.59 -10.85
N GLN A 67 -8.80 8.76 -11.31
CA GLN A 67 -10.09 8.91 -12.01
C GLN A 67 -11.29 8.33 -11.24
N GLY A 68 -11.27 8.41 -9.89
CA GLY A 68 -12.33 7.89 -9.02
C GLY A 68 -12.23 6.39 -8.72
N VAL A 69 -11.28 5.67 -9.31
CA VAL A 69 -11.02 4.26 -9.02
C VAL A 69 -9.93 4.15 -7.96
N ILE A 70 -10.22 3.40 -6.90
CA ILE A 70 -9.31 3.16 -5.78
C ILE A 70 -8.64 1.80 -5.99
N HIS A 71 -7.32 1.76 -5.94
CA HIS A 71 -6.52 0.55 -5.97
C HIS A 71 -5.49 0.56 -4.87
N GLY A 72 -5.29 -0.56 -4.20
CA GLY A 72 -4.26 -0.72 -3.20
C GLY A 72 -3.36 -1.91 -3.47
N HIS A 73 -2.26 -1.97 -2.72
CA HIS A 73 -1.45 -3.17 -2.58
C HIS A 73 -0.63 -3.13 -1.30
N PRO A 74 -0.32 -4.30 -0.71
CA PRO A 74 0.71 -4.42 0.30
C PRO A 74 2.03 -3.87 -0.21
N ILE A 75 2.75 -3.13 0.63
CA ILE A 75 4.08 -2.58 0.33
C ILE A 75 5.08 -3.00 1.40
N SER A 76 6.37 -2.95 1.11
CA SER A 76 7.38 -3.26 2.11
C SER A 76 7.56 -2.13 3.13
N LYS A 77 8.11 -2.46 4.31
CA LYS A 77 8.49 -1.45 5.33
C LYS A 77 9.43 -0.38 4.77
N ALA A 78 10.33 -0.77 3.87
CA ALA A 78 11.28 0.14 3.24
C ALA A 78 10.56 1.15 2.33
N GLU A 79 9.61 0.67 1.51
CA GLU A 79 8.76 1.55 0.71
C GLU A 79 7.90 2.46 1.60
N PHE A 80 7.26 1.91 2.64
CA PHE A 80 6.46 2.70 3.58
C PHE A 80 7.27 3.83 4.22
N THR A 81 8.46 3.52 4.73
CA THR A 81 9.37 4.52 5.33
C THR A 81 9.79 5.58 4.32
N LYS A 82 10.00 5.22 3.05
CA LYS A 82 10.34 6.16 1.99
C LYS A 82 9.16 7.09 1.66
N LEU A 83 7.94 6.56 1.63
CA LEU A 83 6.72 7.32 1.37
C LEU A 83 6.35 8.22 2.55
N MET A 84 6.62 7.80 3.80
CA MET A 84 6.44 8.61 5.00
C MET A 84 7.26 9.92 4.96
N LYS A 85 8.35 9.99 4.20
CA LYS A 85 9.12 11.23 3.98
C LYS A 85 8.44 12.23 3.04
N ARG A 86 7.28 11.87 2.49
CA ARG A 86 6.48 12.66 1.54
C ARG A 86 5.10 12.99 2.10
N VAL A 87 4.86 12.77 3.38
CA VAL A 87 3.59 13.14 4.04
C VAL A 87 3.37 14.64 3.90
N LEU A 88 2.13 15.02 3.59
CA LEU A 88 1.68 16.40 3.49
C LEU A 88 1.39 17.02 4.85
#